data_AF-A0A5J5MHD3-F1
#
_entry.id   AF-A0A5J5MHD3-F1
#
_cell.length_a   1.000
_cell.length_b   1.000
_cell.length_c   1.000
_cell.angle_alpha   90.00
_cell.angle_beta   90.00
_cell.angle_gamma   90.00
#
_symmetry.space_group_name_H-M   'P 1'
#
loop_
_entity.id
_entity.type
_entity.pdbx_description
1 polymer ?
#
loop_
_entity_poly.entity_id
_entity_poly.type
_entity_poly.pdbx_seq_one_letter_code
_entity_poly.pdbx_strand_id
1 'polypeptide(L)'
;MKLKDAYSLEGKMRWLYGITDSMDMGLGGLQDVLKSRDLLCQQRSIYAQGWYTGKIQRDRVEREVGRGIGMGNTCKSMADSCQSDSFEKTLLLGKIEGRRRGQQSMRWLYGITESMYMSLGRLRELIMDREAWSAVKGRDKHINNLKKKCQKESEQNREKQQRIETLERYLADLPTLEDHQKQSQQLKDSELKSTELQERVIELESLLAETQAACREREVQLESLRQREADFSSTRHSLQDKQCVEDASGEGPAQQGQGPQVEVESWQKECDSLRKIVERQQQKIDQLHSQVQSLEQEVAQEEETSQTLKEEAQRRETALQQLRTAVKELSVQNQDLIEKNLTLQEHLRQAQSGSPSSSDTTQLAFELHQELASCLQDLQAVCSIVTQRAQGHDPNLSLLLGIHSAQHPGTQLDFQKPDVIRRKLEEVQQLRRDIEDLRTTMSDRYAQDMGENCVTQ
;
A
#
# COMPACT_ATOMS: atom_id res chain seq x y z
N MET A 1 -11.99 -2.10 37.40
CA MET A 1 -12.88 -2.12 36.21
C MET A 1 -14.09 -1.18 36.38
N LYS A 2 -13.89 0.10 36.77
CA LYS A 2 -14.97 1.09 36.97
C LYS A 2 -14.54 2.56 36.73
N LEU A 3 -13.69 2.82 35.73
CA LEU A 3 -13.25 4.18 35.40
C LEU A 3 -13.28 4.53 33.90
N LYS A 4 -13.56 3.56 33.01
CA LYS A 4 -13.67 3.81 31.56
C LYS A 4 -15.08 4.17 31.09
N ASP A 5 -16.12 3.85 31.87
CA ASP A 5 -17.51 4.12 31.47
C ASP A 5 -17.98 5.54 31.80
N ALA A 6 -17.28 6.25 32.70
CA ALA A 6 -17.61 7.63 33.06
C ALA A 6 -17.30 8.63 31.92
N TYR A 7 -16.19 8.45 31.20
CA TYR A 7 -15.78 9.35 30.11
C TYR A 7 -16.61 9.21 28.84
N SER A 8 -17.31 8.08 28.64
CA SER A 8 -18.18 7.88 27.47
C SER A 8 -19.56 8.52 27.66
N LEU A 9 -20.07 8.56 28.90
CA LEU A 9 -21.34 9.18 29.24
C LEU A 9 -21.26 10.71 29.27
N GLU A 10 -20.17 11.30 29.78
CA GLU A 10 -19.94 12.76 29.70
C GLU A 10 -19.83 13.26 28.25
N GLY A 11 -19.17 12.50 27.37
CA GLY A 11 -19.08 12.84 25.95
C GLY A 11 -20.43 12.81 25.23
N LYS A 12 -21.30 11.83 25.58
CA LYS A 12 -22.65 11.72 25.01
C LYS A 12 -23.61 12.79 25.56
N MET A 13 -23.50 13.15 26.85
CA MET A 13 -24.28 14.27 27.41
C MET A 13 -23.87 15.62 26.82
N ARG A 14 -22.58 15.85 26.56
CA ARG A 14 -22.09 17.10 25.97
C ARG A 14 -22.48 17.24 24.50
N TRP A 15 -22.62 16.14 23.77
CA TRP A 15 -23.13 16.13 22.39
C TRP A 15 -24.65 16.40 22.34
N LEU A 16 -25.42 15.83 23.28
CA LEU A 16 -26.86 16.09 23.39
C LEU A 16 -27.17 17.53 23.83
N TYR A 17 -26.39 18.10 24.76
CA TYR A 17 -26.50 19.52 25.14
C TYR A 17 -26.17 20.46 23.97
N GLY A 18 -25.17 20.12 23.14
CA GLY A 18 -24.83 20.91 21.95
C GLY A 18 -25.91 20.87 20.86
N ILE A 19 -26.69 19.79 20.77
CA ILE A 19 -27.80 19.68 19.82
C ILE A 19 -29.02 20.44 20.34
N THR A 20 -29.32 20.40 21.63
CA THR A 20 -30.40 21.20 22.22
C THR A 20 -30.08 22.70 22.13
N ASP A 21 -28.84 23.12 22.39
CA ASP A 21 -28.45 24.54 22.26
C ASP A 21 -28.46 25.03 20.80
N SER A 22 -28.12 24.15 19.84
CA SER A 22 -28.20 24.49 18.41
C SER A 22 -29.63 24.48 17.87
N MET A 23 -30.54 23.69 18.44
CA MET A 23 -31.98 23.72 18.13
C MET A 23 -32.68 24.91 18.81
N ASP A 24 -32.29 25.30 20.02
CA ASP A 24 -32.81 26.50 20.70
C ASP A 24 -32.35 27.80 20.00
N MET A 25 -31.13 27.83 19.45
CA MET A 25 -30.69 28.94 18.59
C MET A 25 -31.41 28.98 17.24
N GLY A 26 -31.78 27.81 16.68
CA GLY A 26 -32.58 27.71 15.45
C GLY A 26 -34.06 28.09 15.65
N LEU A 27 -34.65 27.70 16.79
CA LEU A 27 -36.01 28.05 17.18
C LEU A 27 -36.12 29.52 17.59
N GLY A 28 -35.11 30.07 18.26
CA GLY A 28 -35.01 31.51 18.54
C GLY A 28 -34.95 32.36 17.26
N GLY A 29 -34.16 31.92 16.26
CA GLY A 29 -34.10 32.56 14.95
C GLY A 29 -35.43 32.50 14.18
N LEU A 30 -36.15 31.37 14.24
CA LEU A 30 -37.49 31.24 13.64
C LEU A 30 -38.53 32.06 14.39
N GLN A 31 -38.44 32.19 15.72
CA GLN A 31 -39.35 33.00 16.52
C GLN A 31 -39.11 34.51 16.30
N ASP A 32 -37.88 34.93 16.03
CA ASP A 32 -37.55 36.31 15.67
C ASP A 32 -37.93 36.65 14.22
N VAL A 33 -37.86 35.69 13.30
CA VAL A 33 -38.39 35.83 11.93
C VAL A 33 -39.92 35.90 11.93
N LEU A 34 -40.59 35.10 12.77
CA LEU A 34 -42.05 35.15 12.93
C LEU A 34 -42.51 36.44 13.63
N LYS A 35 -41.83 36.88 14.70
CA LYS A 35 -42.08 38.20 15.33
C LYS A 35 -41.83 39.36 14.36
N SER A 36 -40.78 39.29 13.55
CA SER A 36 -40.50 40.29 12.50
C SER A 36 -41.57 40.29 11.41
N ARG A 37 -42.11 39.13 11.04
CA ARG A 37 -43.22 39.01 10.09
C ARG A 37 -44.52 39.54 10.66
N ASP A 38 -44.82 39.28 11.93
CA ASP A 38 -46.02 39.78 12.62
C ASP A 38 -45.94 41.29 12.87
N LEU A 39 -44.76 41.83 13.22
CA LEU A 39 -44.49 43.27 13.28
C LEU A 39 -44.65 43.94 11.90
N LEU A 40 -44.17 43.32 10.82
CA LEU A 40 -44.37 43.82 9.46
C LEU A 40 -45.84 43.75 9.02
N CYS A 41 -46.59 42.73 9.48
CA CYS A 41 -48.04 42.62 9.24
C CYS A 41 -48.82 43.67 10.04
N GLN A 42 -48.44 43.93 11.29
CA GLN A 42 -49.04 44.95 12.14
C GLN A 42 -48.70 46.37 11.65
N GLN A 43 -47.48 46.59 11.15
CA GLN A 43 -47.07 47.85 10.53
C GLN A 43 -47.78 48.11 9.19
N ARG A 44 -48.02 47.06 8.38
CA ARG A 44 -48.87 47.14 7.18
C ARG A 44 -50.34 47.41 7.51
N SER A 45 -50.87 46.82 8.59
CA SER A 45 -52.24 47.06 9.05
C SER A 45 -52.43 48.50 9.57
N ILE A 46 -51.46 49.03 10.32
CA ILE A 46 -51.47 50.43 10.80
C ILE A 46 -51.35 51.41 9.63
N TYR A 47 -50.51 51.14 8.64
CA TYR A 47 -50.42 51.97 7.43
C TYR A 47 -51.70 51.91 6.58
N ALA A 48 -52.36 50.76 6.48
CA ALA A 48 -53.63 50.62 5.76
C ALA A 48 -54.80 51.31 6.48
N GLN A 49 -54.86 51.24 7.82
CA GLN A 49 -55.87 51.96 8.61
C GLN A 49 -55.65 53.49 8.58
N GLY A 50 -54.40 53.96 8.65
CA GLY A 50 -54.06 55.38 8.51
C GLY A 50 -54.44 55.97 7.14
N TRP A 51 -54.34 55.16 6.07
CA TRP A 51 -54.77 55.55 4.72
C TRP A 51 -56.30 55.65 4.61
N TYR A 52 -57.04 54.71 5.21
CA TYR A 52 -58.52 54.75 5.21
C TYR A 52 -59.09 55.89 6.06
N THR A 53 -58.49 56.21 7.22
CA THR A 53 -58.91 57.34 8.07
C THR A 53 -58.55 58.70 7.47
N GLY A 54 -57.42 58.80 6.74
CA GLY A 54 -57.00 60.03 6.04
C GLY A 54 -57.88 60.36 4.82
N LYS A 55 -58.43 59.34 4.14
CA LYS A 55 -59.34 59.53 3.00
C LYS A 55 -60.73 60.02 3.45
N ILE A 56 -61.26 59.49 4.56
CA ILE A 56 -62.56 59.92 5.12
C ILE A 56 -62.51 61.35 5.71
N GLN A 57 -61.37 61.78 6.26
CA GLN A 57 -61.16 63.16 6.73
C GLN A 57 -61.08 64.17 5.56
N ARG A 58 -60.43 63.81 4.45
CA ARG A 58 -60.34 64.66 3.25
C ARG A 58 -61.70 64.86 2.58
N ASP A 59 -62.48 63.80 2.45
CA ASP A 59 -63.83 63.84 1.86
C ASP A 59 -64.86 64.56 2.77
N ARG A 60 -64.57 64.74 4.07
CA ARG A 60 -65.40 65.52 5.00
C ARG A 60 -65.08 67.02 4.93
N VAL A 61 -63.79 67.39 4.83
CA VAL A 61 -63.35 68.79 4.68
C VAL A 61 -63.78 69.38 3.32
N GLU A 62 -63.71 68.61 2.23
CA GLU A 62 -64.19 69.08 0.91
C GLU A 62 -65.72 69.28 0.84
N ARG A 63 -66.50 68.65 1.74
CA ARG A 63 -67.96 68.84 1.83
C ARG A 63 -68.39 70.01 2.72
N GLU A 64 -67.52 70.50 3.60
CA GLU A 64 -67.78 71.63 4.52
C GLU A 64 -67.27 72.99 4.00
N VAL A 65 -66.41 73.02 2.97
CA VAL A 65 -65.95 74.27 2.30
C VAL A 65 -66.87 74.69 1.13
N GLY A 66 -67.83 73.85 0.73
CA GLY A 66 -68.72 74.08 -0.41
C GLY A 66 -70.02 74.84 -0.16
N ARG A 67 -70.26 75.45 1.02
CA ARG A 67 -71.53 76.16 1.33
C ARG A 67 -71.35 77.43 2.19
N GLY A 68 -71.39 78.60 1.54
CA GLY A 68 -71.66 79.95 2.11
C GLY A 68 -70.53 80.52 3.00
N ILE A 69 -70.21 81.82 3.06
CA ILE A 69 -70.87 83.09 2.76
C ILE A 69 -69.74 84.10 2.42
N GLY A 70 -70.01 85.09 1.56
CA GLY A 70 -69.02 86.04 1.07
C GLY A 70 -68.39 86.95 2.14
N MET A 71 -67.10 87.26 1.94
CA MET A 71 -66.40 88.43 2.47
C MET A 71 -65.42 88.93 1.40
N GLY A 72 -65.34 90.25 1.28
CA GLY A 72 -64.76 90.98 0.15
C GLY A 72 -63.23 90.91 0.01
N ASN A 73 -62.77 91.65 -0.99
CA ASN A 73 -61.50 91.59 -1.69
C ASN A 73 -60.22 91.93 -0.88
N THR A 74 -60.03 91.38 0.32
CA THR A 74 -58.83 91.62 1.14
C THR A 74 -58.03 90.35 1.48
N CYS A 75 -58.45 89.18 1.00
CA CYS A 75 -57.76 87.89 1.27
C CYS A 75 -57.01 87.30 0.06
N LYS A 76 -56.75 88.07 -1.00
CA LYS A 76 -56.02 87.56 -2.18
C LYS A 76 -54.50 87.55 -1.99
N SER A 77 -53.93 88.57 -1.34
CA SER A 77 -52.46 88.62 -1.13
C SER A 77 -51.95 87.66 -0.05
N MET A 78 -52.77 87.33 0.95
CA MET A 78 -52.40 86.34 1.98
C MET A 78 -52.49 84.90 1.45
N ALA A 79 -53.43 84.61 0.52
CA ALA A 79 -53.54 83.31 -0.13
C ALA A 79 -52.34 83.04 -1.05
N ASP A 80 -51.89 84.04 -1.81
CA ASP A 80 -50.77 83.91 -2.75
C ASP A 80 -49.42 83.75 -2.01
N SER A 81 -49.23 84.42 -0.86
CA SER A 81 -48.02 84.25 -0.03
C SER A 81 -47.98 82.91 0.72
N CYS A 82 -49.13 82.37 1.14
CA CYS A 82 -49.19 81.06 1.82
C CYS A 82 -49.13 79.87 0.84
N GLN A 83 -49.59 80.05 -0.41
CA GLN A 83 -49.49 79.04 -1.46
C GLN A 83 -48.05 78.82 -1.95
N SER A 84 -47.26 79.88 -2.16
CA SER A 84 -45.85 79.72 -2.56
C SER A 84 -45.00 79.00 -1.49
N ASP A 85 -45.14 79.39 -0.22
CA ASP A 85 -44.43 78.74 0.90
C ASP A 85 -44.85 77.27 1.10
N SER A 86 -46.12 76.95 0.84
CA SER A 86 -46.66 75.59 0.91
C SER A 86 -46.15 74.71 -0.24
N PHE A 87 -46.05 75.26 -1.46
CA PHE A 87 -45.63 74.52 -2.64
C PHE A 87 -44.13 74.20 -2.60
N GLU A 88 -43.29 75.15 -2.19
CA GLU A 88 -41.85 74.91 -2.02
C GLU A 88 -41.55 73.90 -0.91
N LYS A 89 -42.26 73.96 0.23
CA LYS A 89 -42.13 72.96 1.30
C LYS A 89 -42.56 71.57 0.83
N THR A 90 -43.61 71.46 0.00
CA THR A 90 -44.08 70.18 -0.55
C THR A 90 -43.12 69.61 -1.60
N LEU A 91 -42.51 70.46 -2.43
CA LEU A 91 -41.51 70.07 -3.42
C LEU A 91 -40.19 69.62 -2.76
N LEU A 92 -39.74 70.32 -1.71
CA LEU A 92 -38.57 69.94 -0.91
C LEU A 92 -38.82 68.63 -0.15
N LEU A 93 -40.00 68.45 0.43
CA LEU A 93 -40.39 67.19 1.07
C LEU A 93 -40.47 66.04 0.04
N GLY A 94 -41.00 66.27 -1.16
CA GLY A 94 -41.01 65.28 -2.23
C GLY A 94 -39.60 64.88 -2.70
N LYS A 95 -38.67 65.84 -2.82
CA LYS A 95 -37.25 65.57 -3.14
C LYS A 95 -36.53 64.82 -2.02
N ILE A 96 -36.78 65.16 -0.75
CA ILE A 96 -36.20 64.46 0.42
C ILE A 96 -36.77 63.04 0.53
N GLU A 97 -38.06 62.85 0.31
CA GLU A 97 -38.73 61.55 0.35
C GLU A 97 -38.28 60.65 -0.82
N GLY A 98 -38.14 61.21 -2.03
CA GLY A 98 -37.56 60.51 -3.18
C GLY A 98 -36.11 60.09 -2.94
N ARG A 99 -35.29 60.97 -2.34
CA ARG A 99 -33.90 60.69 -1.99
C ARG A 99 -33.79 59.63 -0.88
N ARG A 100 -34.67 59.68 0.13
CA ARG A 100 -34.78 58.66 1.18
C ARG A 100 -35.21 57.31 0.61
N ARG A 101 -36.18 57.30 -0.31
CA ARG A 101 -36.66 56.06 -0.95
C ARG A 101 -35.58 55.43 -1.84
N GLY A 102 -34.84 56.24 -2.61
CA GLY A 102 -33.67 55.79 -3.37
C GLY A 102 -32.54 55.25 -2.48
N GLN A 103 -32.26 55.91 -1.35
CA GLN A 103 -31.23 55.48 -0.41
C GLN A 103 -31.61 54.20 0.35
N GLN A 104 -32.88 54.02 0.72
CA GLN A 104 -33.38 52.78 1.32
C GLN A 104 -33.39 51.63 0.30
N SER A 105 -33.77 51.91 -0.96
CA SER A 105 -33.67 50.94 -2.05
C SER A 105 -32.23 50.47 -2.27
N MET A 106 -31.26 51.40 -2.27
CA MET A 106 -29.85 51.07 -2.43
C MET A 106 -29.29 50.28 -1.24
N ARG A 107 -29.70 50.59 0.00
CA ARG A 107 -29.35 49.78 1.19
C ARG A 107 -29.94 48.37 1.13
N TRP A 108 -31.15 48.22 0.61
CA TRP A 108 -31.80 46.92 0.44
C TRP A 108 -31.07 46.06 -0.61
N LEU A 109 -30.74 46.65 -1.78
CA LEU A 109 -29.95 45.98 -2.82
C LEU A 109 -28.55 45.61 -2.32
N TYR A 110 -27.91 46.47 -1.53
CA TYR A 110 -26.62 46.16 -0.91
C TYR A 110 -26.72 44.96 0.05
N GLY A 111 -27.78 44.90 0.87
CA GLY A 111 -28.02 43.77 1.77
C GLY A 111 -28.22 42.43 1.04
N ILE A 112 -28.93 42.45 -0.10
CA ILE A 112 -29.09 41.26 -0.96
C ILE A 112 -27.75 40.84 -1.56
N THR A 113 -26.98 41.81 -2.07
CA THR A 113 -25.69 41.56 -2.71
C THR A 113 -24.70 40.93 -1.72
N GLU A 114 -24.64 41.43 -0.48
CA GLU A 114 -23.76 40.91 0.56
C GLU A 114 -24.17 39.48 0.97
N SER A 115 -25.47 39.21 1.09
CA SER A 115 -26.00 37.87 1.37
C SER A 115 -25.68 36.86 0.26
N MET A 116 -25.80 37.28 -1.00
CA MET A 116 -25.41 36.48 -2.16
C MET A 116 -23.91 36.22 -2.20
N TYR A 117 -23.08 37.22 -1.89
CA TYR A 117 -21.63 37.07 -1.87
C TYR A 117 -21.17 36.07 -0.78
N MET A 118 -21.75 36.15 0.43
CA MET A 118 -21.46 35.21 1.52
C MET A 118 -21.90 33.77 1.20
N SER A 119 -23.07 33.59 0.58
CA SER A 119 -23.58 32.26 0.22
C SER A 119 -22.77 31.62 -0.92
N LEU A 120 -22.36 32.40 -1.93
CA LEU A 120 -21.48 31.94 -3.00
C LEU A 120 -20.07 31.60 -2.50
N GLY A 121 -19.55 32.37 -1.53
CA GLY A 121 -18.28 32.07 -0.86
C GLY A 121 -18.28 30.70 -0.18
N ARG A 122 -19.33 30.39 0.59
CA ARG A 122 -19.50 29.07 1.23
C ARG A 122 -19.62 27.93 0.23
N LEU A 123 -20.37 28.11 -0.84
CA LEU A 123 -20.48 27.10 -1.91
C LEU A 123 -19.13 26.85 -2.60
N ARG A 124 -18.35 27.91 -2.82
CA ARG A 124 -17.01 27.80 -3.41
C ARG A 124 -16.06 26.99 -2.52
N GLU A 125 -16.07 27.21 -1.21
CA GLU A 125 -15.25 26.44 -0.26
C GLU A 125 -15.61 24.95 -0.29
N LEU A 126 -16.89 24.61 -0.23
CA LEU A 126 -17.36 23.22 -0.29
C LEU A 126 -16.97 22.50 -1.58
N ILE A 127 -17.01 23.21 -2.72
CA ILE A 127 -16.56 22.68 -4.01
C ILE A 127 -15.04 22.42 -3.98
N MET A 128 -14.24 23.38 -3.49
CA MET A 128 -12.79 23.21 -3.40
C MET A 128 -12.41 22.06 -2.45
N ASP A 129 -13.09 21.89 -1.33
CA ASP A 129 -12.85 20.78 -0.39
C ASP A 129 -13.17 19.43 -1.04
N ARG A 130 -14.26 19.36 -1.82
CA ARG A 130 -14.63 18.13 -2.55
C ARG A 130 -13.60 17.78 -3.63
N GLU A 131 -13.08 18.77 -4.35
CA GLU A 131 -12.03 18.59 -5.36
C GLU A 131 -10.72 18.13 -4.70
N ALA A 132 -10.32 18.77 -3.59
CA ALA A 132 -9.15 18.38 -2.80
C ALA A 132 -9.27 16.95 -2.28
N TRP A 133 -10.44 16.57 -1.76
CA TRP A 133 -10.71 15.20 -1.30
C TRP A 133 -10.62 14.17 -2.43
N SER A 134 -11.16 14.50 -3.62
CA SER A 134 -11.04 13.64 -4.81
C SER A 134 -9.58 13.46 -5.24
N ALA A 135 -8.78 14.53 -5.21
CA ALA A 135 -7.35 14.49 -5.53
C ALA A 135 -6.55 13.67 -4.51
N VAL A 136 -6.87 13.75 -3.22
CA VAL A 136 -6.28 12.89 -2.18
C VAL A 136 -6.60 11.42 -2.45
N LYS A 137 -7.87 11.08 -2.72
CA LYS A 137 -8.25 9.71 -3.08
C LYS A 137 -7.54 9.19 -4.34
N GLY A 138 -7.32 10.05 -5.33
CA GLY A 138 -6.53 9.72 -6.51
C GLY A 138 -5.06 9.39 -6.17
N ARG A 139 -4.44 10.21 -5.33
CA ARG A 139 -3.07 9.99 -4.82
C ARG A 139 -2.99 8.70 -3.99
N ASP A 140 -3.95 8.43 -3.12
CA ASP A 140 -3.99 7.19 -2.32
C ASP A 140 -4.08 5.93 -3.19
N LYS A 141 -4.89 5.97 -4.26
CA LYS A 141 -4.93 4.88 -5.25
C LYS A 141 -3.59 4.69 -5.93
N HIS A 142 -2.94 5.77 -6.35
CA HIS A 142 -1.62 5.72 -6.97
C HIS A 142 -0.55 5.16 -6.02
N ILE A 143 -0.52 5.64 -4.77
CA ILE A 143 0.36 5.16 -3.72
C ILE A 143 0.14 3.66 -3.48
N ASN A 144 -1.11 3.21 -3.39
CA ASN A 144 -1.41 1.79 -3.21
C ASN A 144 -0.97 0.93 -4.41
N ASN A 145 -1.13 1.43 -5.63
CA ASN A 145 -0.63 0.74 -6.83
C ASN A 145 0.90 0.65 -6.83
N LEU A 146 1.60 1.72 -6.46
CA LEU A 146 3.05 1.73 -6.31
C LEU A 146 3.51 0.77 -5.20
N LYS A 147 2.84 0.76 -4.05
CA LYS A 147 3.11 -0.20 -2.95
C LYS A 147 2.97 -1.65 -3.44
N LYS A 148 1.90 -1.97 -4.16
CA LYS A 148 1.70 -3.31 -4.76
C LYS A 148 2.80 -3.66 -5.76
N LYS A 149 3.24 -2.69 -6.58
CA LYS A 149 4.34 -2.91 -7.55
C LYS A 149 5.67 -3.16 -6.82
N CYS A 150 5.97 -2.37 -5.80
CA CYS A 150 7.15 -2.54 -4.95
C CYS A 150 7.15 -3.91 -4.25
N GLN A 151 5.98 -4.33 -3.72
CA GLN A 151 5.83 -5.65 -3.09
C GLN A 151 6.12 -6.78 -4.08
N LYS A 152 5.56 -6.72 -5.29
CA LYS A 152 5.81 -7.73 -6.33
C LYS A 152 7.28 -7.80 -6.73
N GLU A 153 7.94 -6.66 -6.91
CA GLU A 153 9.37 -6.62 -7.24
C GLU A 153 10.22 -7.21 -6.10
N SER A 154 9.87 -6.90 -4.84
CA SER A 154 10.54 -7.47 -3.68
C SER A 154 10.38 -8.99 -3.60
N GLU A 155 9.21 -9.52 -3.93
CA GLU A 155 8.95 -10.96 -3.94
C GLU A 155 9.73 -11.66 -5.06
N GLN A 156 9.74 -11.09 -6.27
CA GLN A 156 10.57 -11.58 -7.37
C GLN A 156 12.07 -11.54 -7.04
N ASN A 157 12.54 -10.49 -6.36
CA ASN A 157 13.93 -10.42 -5.93
C ASN A 157 14.27 -11.48 -4.88
N ARG A 158 13.33 -11.80 -3.98
CA ARG A 158 13.50 -12.92 -3.04
C ARG A 158 13.60 -14.25 -3.76
N GLU A 159 12.76 -14.49 -4.77
CA GLU A 159 12.82 -15.70 -5.60
C GLU A 159 14.14 -15.81 -6.38
N LYS A 160 14.59 -14.70 -6.98
CA LYS A 160 15.91 -14.65 -7.64
C LYS A 160 17.04 -14.94 -6.66
N GLN A 161 16.98 -14.40 -5.45
CA GLN A 161 17.98 -14.66 -4.42
C GLN A 161 18.00 -16.14 -4.02
N GLN A 162 16.83 -16.74 -3.81
CA GLN A 162 16.72 -18.18 -3.54
C GLN A 162 17.28 -19.03 -4.70
N ARG A 163 17.08 -18.59 -5.95
CA ARG A 163 17.64 -19.26 -7.13
C ARG A 163 19.16 -19.15 -7.15
N ILE A 164 19.72 -17.98 -6.83
CA ILE A 164 21.17 -17.76 -6.72
C ILE A 164 21.75 -18.67 -5.65
N GLU A 165 21.20 -18.67 -4.43
CA GLU A 165 21.67 -19.54 -3.34
C GLU A 165 21.63 -21.04 -3.70
N THR A 166 20.58 -21.45 -4.43
CA THR A 166 20.46 -22.82 -4.90
C THR A 166 21.55 -23.15 -5.91
N LEU A 167 21.83 -22.23 -6.85
CA LEU A 167 22.92 -22.39 -7.81
C LEU A 167 24.29 -22.36 -7.12
N GLU A 168 24.48 -21.53 -6.11
CA GLU A 168 25.72 -21.49 -5.31
C GLU A 168 25.97 -22.81 -4.59
N ARG A 169 24.93 -23.43 -3.99
CA ARG A 169 25.05 -24.78 -3.42
C ARG A 169 25.45 -25.81 -4.48
N TYR A 170 24.76 -25.83 -5.62
CA TYR A 170 25.12 -26.74 -6.72
C TYR A 170 26.54 -26.53 -7.23
N LEU A 171 27.00 -25.28 -7.34
CA LEU A 171 28.36 -24.97 -7.78
C LEU A 171 29.40 -25.36 -6.72
N ALA A 172 29.07 -25.29 -5.43
CA ALA A 172 29.94 -25.74 -4.35
C ALA A 172 30.07 -27.28 -4.30
N ASP A 173 29.04 -28.02 -4.70
CA ASP A 173 29.06 -29.49 -4.74
C ASP A 173 29.84 -30.06 -5.94
N LEU A 174 30.14 -29.24 -6.95
CA LEU A 174 30.91 -29.69 -8.11
C LEU A 174 32.39 -29.85 -7.76
N PRO A 175 33.05 -30.94 -8.20
CA PRO A 175 34.49 -31.13 -8.00
C PRO A 175 35.26 -29.92 -8.50
N THR A 176 36.13 -29.36 -7.66
CA THR A 176 36.93 -28.20 -8.06
C THR A 176 37.93 -28.61 -9.13
N LEU A 177 38.39 -27.63 -9.93
CA LEU A 177 39.44 -27.87 -10.92
C LEU A 177 40.70 -28.48 -10.27
N GLU A 178 40.99 -28.09 -9.04
CA GLU A 178 42.12 -28.58 -8.27
C GLU A 178 41.94 -30.04 -7.84
N ASP A 179 40.72 -30.45 -7.48
CA ASP A 179 40.39 -31.86 -7.19
C ASP A 179 40.51 -32.72 -8.44
N HIS A 180 40.01 -32.24 -9.59
CA HIS A 180 40.18 -32.93 -10.86
C HIS A 180 41.67 -33.04 -11.25
N GLN A 181 42.47 -32.00 -11.02
CA GLN A 181 43.92 -32.05 -11.25
C GLN A 181 44.61 -33.07 -10.34
N LYS A 182 44.27 -33.11 -9.05
CA LYS A 182 44.78 -34.12 -8.10
C LYS A 182 44.40 -35.53 -8.53
N GLN A 183 43.13 -35.76 -8.89
CA GLN A 183 42.66 -37.05 -9.39
C GLN A 183 43.38 -37.46 -10.68
N SER A 184 43.56 -36.53 -11.63
CA SER A 184 44.29 -36.78 -12.87
C SER A 184 45.77 -37.12 -12.61
N GLN A 185 46.42 -36.43 -11.67
CA GLN A 185 47.80 -36.73 -11.30
C GLN A 185 47.92 -38.09 -10.62
N GLN A 186 47.02 -38.41 -9.68
CA GLN A 186 46.97 -39.75 -9.05
C GLN A 186 46.75 -40.86 -10.08
N LEU A 187 45.93 -40.61 -11.10
CA LEU A 187 45.67 -41.56 -12.17
C LEU A 187 46.94 -41.79 -13.00
N LYS A 188 47.65 -40.72 -13.39
CA LYS A 188 48.94 -40.81 -14.09
C LYS A 188 50.00 -41.55 -13.27
N ASP A 189 50.11 -41.25 -11.98
CA ASP A 189 51.07 -41.92 -11.10
C ASP A 189 50.74 -43.41 -10.95
N SER A 190 49.45 -43.76 -10.95
CA SER A 190 48.99 -45.15 -10.87
C SER A 190 49.21 -45.89 -12.21
N GLU A 191 49.02 -45.22 -13.34
CA GLU A 191 49.34 -45.76 -14.67
C GLU A 191 50.84 -46.02 -14.82
N LEU A 192 51.69 -45.08 -14.40
CA LEU A 192 53.16 -45.26 -14.41
C LEU A 192 53.60 -46.45 -13.54
N LYS A 193 53.04 -46.58 -12.34
CA LYS A 193 53.30 -47.75 -11.48
C LYS A 193 52.84 -49.05 -12.13
N SER A 194 51.69 -49.03 -12.81
CA SER A 194 51.20 -50.20 -13.54
C SER A 194 52.14 -50.59 -14.68
N THR A 195 52.69 -49.62 -15.41
CA THR A 195 53.67 -49.90 -16.48
C THR A 195 54.99 -50.42 -15.92
N GLU A 196 55.51 -49.84 -14.83
CA GLU A 196 56.73 -50.34 -14.16
C GLU A 196 56.54 -51.77 -13.64
N LEU A 197 55.39 -52.08 -13.04
CA LEU A 197 55.08 -53.44 -12.59
C LEU A 197 54.96 -54.41 -13.76
N GLN A 198 54.35 -54.00 -14.88
CA GLN A 198 54.28 -54.81 -16.09
C GLN A 198 55.69 -55.12 -16.65
N GLU A 199 56.56 -54.12 -16.72
CA GLU A 199 57.96 -54.31 -17.13
C GLU A 199 58.68 -55.29 -16.19
N ARG A 200 58.51 -55.14 -14.87
CA ARG A 200 59.12 -56.02 -13.89
C ARG A 200 58.61 -57.46 -14.00
N VAL A 201 57.33 -57.67 -14.30
CA VAL A 201 56.78 -59.00 -14.57
C VAL A 201 57.43 -59.62 -15.79
N ILE A 202 57.56 -58.86 -16.89
CA ILE A 202 58.23 -59.33 -18.11
C ILE A 202 59.69 -59.71 -17.84
N GLU A 203 60.42 -58.89 -17.07
CA GLU A 203 61.81 -59.20 -16.67
C GLU A 203 61.89 -60.50 -15.86
N LEU A 204 60.99 -60.68 -14.88
CA LEU A 204 60.95 -61.88 -14.05
C LEU A 204 60.57 -63.12 -14.87
N GLU A 205 59.65 -62.99 -15.82
CA GLU A 205 59.29 -64.05 -16.76
C GLU A 205 60.48 -64.45 -17.64
N SER A 206 61.26 -63.48 -18.13
CA SER A 206 62.49 -63.75 -18.90
C SER A 206 63.54 -64.49 -18.05
N LEU A 207 63.80 -64.02 -16.82
CA LEU A 207 64.74 -64.67 -15.90
C LEU A 207 64.28 -66.08 -15.52
N LEU A 208 62.98 -66.29 -15.35
CA LEU A 208 62.42 -67.62 -15.11
C LEU A 208 62.65 -68.54 -16.32
N ALA A 209 62.43 -68.05 -17.54
CA ALA A 209 62.67 -68.82 -18.76
C ALA A 209 64.16 -69.19 -18.91
N GLU A 210 65.07 -68.25 -18.64
CA GLU A 210 66.52 -68.48 -18.66
C GLU A 210 66.96 -69.51 -17.62
N THR A 211 66.48 -69.38 -16.38
CA THR A 211 66.80 -70.34 -15.30
C THR A 211 66.24 -71.73 -15.61
N GLN A 212 65.02 -71.83 -16.13
CA GLN A 212 64.45 -73.10 -16.59
C GLN A 212 65.27 -73.72 -17.72
N ALA A 213 65.73 -72.93 -18.69
CA ALA A 213 66.61 -73.42 -19.76
C ALA A 213 67.95 -73.93 -19.20
N ALA A 214 68.56 -73.19 -18.27
CA ALA A 214 69.80 -73.59 -17.61
C ALA A 214 69.63 -74.86 -16.73
N CYS A 215 68.45 -75.05 -16.11
CA CYS A 215 68.11 -76.29 -15.41
C CYS A 215 68.01 -77.47 -16.38
N ARG A 216 67.30 -77.30 -17.50
CA ARG A 216 67.19 -78.35 -18.55
C ARG A 216 68.55 -78.74 -19.12
N GLU A 217 69.44 -77.79 -19.33
CA GLU A 217 70.81 -78.08 -19.80
C GLU A 217 71.59 -78.90 -18.76
N ARG A 218 71.52 -78.51 -17.47
CA ARG A 218 72.14 -79.29 -16.39
C ARG A 218 71.55 -80.69 -16.25
N GLU A 219 70.25 -80.86 -16.45
CA GLU A 219 69.60 -82.18 -16.47
C GLU A 219 70.14 -83.06 -17.61
N VAL A 220 70.29 -82.52 -18.82
CA VAL A 220 70.91 -83.23 -19.96
C VAL A 220 72.36 -83.60 -19.65
N GLN A 221 73.13 -82.69 -19.05
CA GLN A 221 74.50 -82.97 -18.62
C GLN A 221 74.53 -84.11 -17.59
N LEU A 222 73.68 -84.07 -16.56
CA LEU A 222 73.59 -85.13 -15.56
C LEU A 222 73.19 -86.48 -16.16
N GLU A 223 72.25 -86.50 -17.11
CA GLU A 223 71.84 -87.75 -17.77
C GLU A 223 72.99 -88.32 -18.62
N SER A 224 73.75 -87.48 -19.31
CA SER A 224 74.95 -87.91 -20.04
C SER A 224 76.02 -88.51 -19.11
N LEU A 225 76.20 -87.95 -17.91
CA LEU A 225 77.11 -88.47 -16.90
C LEU A 225 76.61 -89.80 -16.32
N ARG A 226 75.31 -89.92 -16.03
CA ARG A 226 74.68 -91.18 -15.59
C ARG A 226 74.83 -92.28 -16.62
N GLN A 227 74.63 -91.98 -17.91
CA GLN A 227 74.84 -92.94 -18.98
C GLN A 227 76.29 -93.47 -18.97
N ARG A 228 77.26 -92.55 -18.79
CA ARG A 228 78.68 -92.89 -18.70
C ARG A 228 79.01 -93.70 -17.43
N GLU A 229 78.42 -93.37 -16.29
CA GLU A 229 78.52 -94.14 -15.06
C GLU A 229 77.91 -95.54 -15.21
N ALA A 230 76.80 -95.68 -15.93
CA ALA A 230 76.19 -96.96 -16.25
C ALA A 230 77.10 -97.79 -17.18
N ASP A 231 77.73 -97.18 -18.17
CA ASP A 231 78.72 -97.84 -19.05
C ASP A 231 79.94 -98.31 -18.25
N PHE A 232 80.48 -97.47 -17.35
CA PHE A 232 81.55 -97.85 -16.43
C PHE A 232 81.11 -98.93 -15.45
N SER A 233 79.87 -98.88 -14.97
CA SER A 233 79.33 -99.88 -14.06
C SER A 233 79.11 -101.21 -14.78
N SER A 234 78.62 -101.21 -16.02
CA SER A 234 78.54 -102.40 -16.87
C SER A 234 79.93 -102.99 -17.12
N THR A 235 80.93 -102.14 -17.40
CA THR A 235 82.34 -102.54 -17.52
C THR A 235 82.86 -103.15 -16.21
N ARG A 236 82.56 -102.53 -15.06
CA ARG A 236 82.91 -103.03 -13.72
C ARG A 236 82.23 -104.36 -13.42
N HIS A 237 80.94 -104.51 -13.73
CA HIS A 237 80.22 -105.77 -13.55
C HIS A 237 80.78 -106.85 -14.48
N SER A 238 81.15 -106.53 -15.72
CA SER A 238 81.85 -107.44 -16.63
C SER A 238 83.24 -107.86 -16.11
N LEU A 239 83.92 -106.99 -15.35
CA LEU A 239 85.17 -107.31 -14.66
C LEU A 239 84.94 -108.05 -13.32
N GLN A 240 83.85 -107.78 -12.61
CA GLN A 240 83.51 -108.39 -11.32
C GLN A 240 82.87 -109.78 -11.46
N ASP A 241 82.12 -110.03 -12.54
CA ASP A 241 81.66 -111.37 -12.96
C ASP A 241 82.84 -112.30 -13.31
N LYS A 242 84.03 -111.72 -13.57
CA LYS A 242 85.30 -112.45 -13.69
C LYS A 242 86.03 -112.66 -12.35
N GLN A 243 85.52 -112.11 -11.25
CA GLN A 243 86.24 -112.01 -9.97
C GLN A 243 85.42 -112.45 -8.74
N CYS A 244 84.25 -113.09 -8.94
CA CYS A 244 83.45 -113.67 -7.84
C CYS A 244 83.90 -115.09 -7.47
N VAL A 245 85.10 -115.20 -6.89
CA VAL A 245 85.42 -116.12 -5.78
C VAL A 245 86.36 -115.34 -4.87
N GLU A 246 85.82 -114.77 -3.80
CA GLU A 246 86.43 -114.63 -2.47
C GLU A 246 85.65 -113.59 -1.66
N ASP A 247 84.83 -114.15 -0.78
CA ASP A 247 84.60 -113.83 0.62
C ASP A 247 84.27 -112.40 1.10
N ALA A 248 83.05 -112.41 1.62
CA ALA A 248 82.45 -111.62 2.68
C ALA A 248 83.33 -111.37 3.94
N SER A 249 82.94 -110.28 4.60
CA SER A 249 82.90 -110.05 6.06
C SER A 249 84.08 -109.33 6.72
N GLY A 250 83.70 -108.43 7.63
CA GLY A 250 84.57 -107.75 8.61
C GLY A 250 84.06 -106.33 8.86
N GLU A 251 83.08 -106.16 9.75
CA GLU A 251 83.22 -105.69 11.14
C GLU A 251 83.54 -104.19 11.29
N GLY A 252 82.77 -103.53 12.18
CA GLY A 252 82.73 -102.06 12.40
C GLY A 252 84.02 -101.46 12.97
N PRO A 253 84.04 -100.14 13.30
CA PRO A 253 83.77 -99.76 14.69
C PRO A 253 83.25 -98.32 14.93
N ALA A 254 82.95 -98.08 16.20
CA ALA A 254 82.55 -96.84 16.86
C ALA A 254 83.52 -95.65 16.72
N GLN A 255 82.96 -94.43 16.70
CA GLN A 255 83.48 -93.12 17.18
C GLN A 255 82.47 -92.05 16.68
N GLN A 256 82.12 -90.95 17.34
CA GLN A 256 82.88 -90.12 18.26
C GLN A 256 81.93 -89.10 18.90
N GLY A 257 82.08 -88.84 20.19
CA GLY A 257 81.46 -87.68 20.84
C GLY A 257 82.15 -86.38 20.40
N GLN A 258 81.47 -85.59 19.58
CA GLN A 258 81.73 -84.16 19.35
C GLN A 258 80.43 -83.31 19.35
N GLY A 259 79.32 -83.86 19.83
CA GLY A 259 78.00 -83.20 19.85
C GLY A 259 77.86 -81.95 20.74
N PRO A 260 78.41 -81.86 21.97
CA PRO A 260 77.98 -80.84 22.92
C PRO A 260 78.32 -79.40 22.52
N GLN A 261 79.43 -79.17 21.83
CA GLN A 261 79.91 -77.81 21.53
C GLN A 261 79.24 -77.22 20.28
N VAL A 262 79.02 -78.07 19.27
CA VAL A 262 78.27 -77.71 18.05
C VAL A 262 76.78 -77.50 18.38
N GLU A 263 76.21 -78.27 19.31
CA GLU A 263 74.85 -78.06 19.80
C GLU A 263 74.72 -76.74 20.57
N VAL A 264 75.64 -76.42 21.48
CA VAL A 264 75.62 -75.13 22.22
C VAL A 264 75.71 -73.95 21.26
N GLU A 265 76.58 -73.99 20.25
CA GLU A 265 76.68 -72.93 19.24
C GLU A 265 75.42 -72.83 18.36
N SER A 266 74.74 -73.95 18.08
CA SER A 266 73.47 -73.99 17.36
C SER A 266 72.33 -73.35 18.17
N TRP A 267 72.18 -73.75 19.43
CA TRP A 267 71.18 -73.18 20.35
C TRP A 267 71.41 -71.68 20.60
N GLN A 268 72.67 -71.24 20.63
CA GLN A 268 73.02 -69.83 20.78
C GLN A 268 72.60 -68.99 19.58
N LYS A 269 72.83 -69.48 18.35
CA LYS A 269 72.37 -68.83 17.11
C LYS A 269 70.84 -68.75 17.03
N GLU A 270 70.15 -69.78 17.52
CA GLU A 270 68.70 -69.81 17.57
C GLU A 270 68.15 -68.81 18.62
N CYS A 271 68.78 -68.72 19.79
CA CYS A 271 68.46 -67.68 20.78
C CYS A 271 68.68 -66.26 20.23
N ASP A 272 69.76 -66.01 19.49
CA ASP A 272 70.02 -64.70 18.86
C ASP A 272 69.01 -64.38 17.75
N SER A 273 68.56 -65.40 17.01
CA SER A 273 67.52 -65.27 15.98
C SER A 273 66.16 -64.96 16.60
N LEU A 274 65.79 -65.65 17.68
CA LEU A 274 64.58 -65.38 18.45
C LEU A 274 64.61 -63.98 19.09
N ARG A 275 65.76 -63.55 19.64
CA ARG A 275 65.93 -62.19 20.19
C ARG A 275 65.66 -61.12 19.13
N LYS A 276 66.21 -61.28 17.92
CA LYS A 276 65.93 -60.37 16.78
C LYS A 276 64.47 -60.38 16.33
N ILE A 277 63.76 -61.50 16.46
CA ILE A 277 62.32 -61.56 16.18
C ILE A 277 61.55 -60.78 17.25
N VAL A 278 61.89 -60.97 18.53
CA VAL A 278 61.27 -60.23 19.65
C VAL A 278 61.53 -58.73 19.55
N GLU A 279 62.75 -58.30 19.21
CA GLU A 279 63.08 -56.89 19.00
C GLU A 279 62.27 -56.28 17.85
N ARG A 280 62.13 -57.00 16.72
CA ARG A 280 61.28 -56.57 15.60
C ARG A 280 59.81 -56.49 15.99
N GLN A 281 59.33 -57.44 16.79
CA GLN A 281 57.95 -57.42 17.31
C GLN A 281 57.74 -56.25 18.28
N GLN A 282 58.69 -55.97 19.17
CA GLN A 282 58.62 -54.83 20.09
C GLN A 282 58.60 -53.50 19.34
N GLN A 283 59.47 -53.32 18.35
CA GLN A 283 59.45 -52.14 17.49
C GLN A 283 58.10 -51.97 16.76
N LYS A 284 57.48 -53.08 16.32
CA LYS A 284 56.16 -53.04 15.70
C LYS A 284 55.07 -52.67 16.71
N ILE A 285 55.15 -53.16 17.95
CA ILE A 285 54.23 -52.79 19.04
C ILE A 285 54.36 -51.29 19.35
N ASP A 286 55.57 -50.76 19.46
CA ASP A 286 55.81 -49.34 19.77
C ASP A 286 55.29 -48.43 18.62
N GLN A 287 55.49 -48.86 17.37
CA GLN A 287 54.89 -48.19 16.20
C GLN A 287 53.37 -48.21 16.25
N LEU A 288 52.74 -49.35 16.57
CA LEU A 288 51.29 -49.42 16.72
C LEU A 288 50.79 -48.58 17.90
N HIS A 289 51.51 -48.55 19.01
CA HIS A 289 51.16 -47.75 20.18
C HIS A 289 51.15 -46.25 19.85
N SER A 290 52.20 -45.74 19.19
CA SER A 290 52.25 -44.35 18.74
C SER A 290 51.14 -44.00 17.73
N GLN A 291 50.79 -44.93 16.84
CA GLN A 291 49.65 -44.75 15.92
C GLN A 291 48.32 -44.70 16.67
N VAL A 292 48.09 -45.61 17.61
CA VAL A 292 46.87 -45.61 18.44
C VAL A 292 46.76 -44.31 19.22
N GLN A 293 47.84 -43.85 19.84
CA GLN A 293 47.86 -42.60 20.61
C GLN A 293 47.56 -41.36 19.74
N SER A 294 48.08 -41.32 18.50
CA SER A 294 47.77 -40.25 17.55
C SER A 294 46.29 -40.25 17.17
N LEU A 295 45.72 -41.44 16.88
CA LEU A 295 44.31 -41.58 16.54
C LEU A 295 43.39 -41.24 17.71
N GLU A 296 43.74 -41.63 18.93
CA GLU A 296 43.00 -41.26 20.14
C GLU A 296 42.94 -39.74 20.32
N GLN A 297 44.05 -39.04 20.04
CA GLN A 297 44.09 -37.59 20.11
C GLN A 297 43.23 -36.93 19.02
N GLU A 298 43.27 -37.46 17.79
CA GLU A 298 42.40 -36.99 16.69
C GLU A 298 40.91 -37.21 17.01
N VAL A 299 40.56 -38.38 17.56
CA VAL A 299 39.18 -38.66 17.98
C VAL A 299 38.72 -37.72 19.08
N ALA A 300 39.56 -37.45 20.09
CA ALA A 300 39.22 -36.51 21.15
C ALA A 300 39.00 -35.08 20.63
N GLN A 301 39.81 -34.63 19.66
CA GLN A 301 39.63 -33.33 19.01
C GLN A 301 38.34 -33.28 18.21
N GLU A 302 38.01 -34.32 17.46
CA GLU A 302 36.78 -34.40 16.68
C GLU A 302 35.52 -34.51 17.57
N GLU A 303 35.62 -35.14 18.73
CA GLU A 303 34.54 -35.17 19.72
C GLU A 303 34.28 -33.77 20.29
N GLU A 304 35.32 -32.98 20.57
CA GLU A 304 35.19 -31.60 21.02
C GLU A 304 34.54 -30.71 19.94
N THR A 305 35.01 -30.78 18.69
CA THR A 305 34.42 -30.03 17.58
C THR A 305 32.97 -30.43 17.34
N SER A 306 32.66 -31.73 17.35
CA SER A 306 31.29 -32.25 17.24
C SER A 306 30.39 -31.72 18.36
N GLN A 307 30.91 -31.65 19.59
CA GLN A 307 30.16 -31.15 20.74
C GLN A 307 29.84 -29.65 20.59
N THR A 308 30.82 -28.83 20.18
CA THR A 308 30.57 -27.39 19.93
C THR A 308 29.55 -27.16 18.82
N LEU A 309 29.60 -27.96 17.75
CA LEU A 309 28.62 -27.90 16.65
C LEU A 309 27.22 -28.32 17.09
N LYS A 310 27.10 -29.34 17.96
CA LYS A 310 25.81 -29.76 18.55
C LYS A 310 25.19 -28.66 19.40
N GLU A 311 25.98 -27.98 20.23
CA GLU A 311 25.49 -26.87 21.04
C GLU A 311 25.00 -25.71 20.17
N GLU A 312 25.75 -25.35 19.12
CA GLU A 312 25.36 -24.29 18.21
C GLU A 312 24.10 -24.67 17.40
N ALA A 313 23.98 -25.93 16.98
CA ALA A 313 22.76 -26.45 16.35
C ALA A 313 21.54 -26.34 17.30
N GLN A 314 21.72 -26.65 18.59
CA GLN A 314 20.66 -26.51 19.58
C GLN A 314 20.26 -25.04 19.81
N ARG A 315 21.23 -24.11 19.82
CA ARG A 315 20.95 -22.66 19.86
C ARG A 315 20.16 -22.22 18.64
N ARG A 316 20.50 -22.71 17.44
CA ARG A 316 19.74 -22.40 16.21
C ARG A 316 18.33 -22.95 16.24
N GLU A 317 18.11 -24.17 16.74
CA GLU A 317 16.77 -24.73 16.84
C GLU A 317 15.90 -23.92 17.83
N THR A 318 16.46 -23.49 18.96
CA THR A 318 15.71 -22.65 19.91
C THR A 318 15.37 -21.28 19.31
N ALA A 319 16.28 -20.65 18.55
CA ALA A 319 16.01 -19.41 17.81
C ALA A 319 14.92 -19.61 16.74
N LEU A 320 14.97 -20.71 15.99
CA LEU A 320 13.92 -21.05 15.01
C LEU A 320 12.56 -21.26 15.69
N GLN A 321 12.53 -21.91 16.85
CA GLN A 321 11.32 -22.09 17.64
C GLN A 321 10.71 -20.73 18.04
N GLN A 322 11.55 -19.79 18.50
CA GLN A 322 11.13 -18.42 18.85
C GLN A 322 10.62 -17.63 17.64
N LEU A 323 11.26 -17.78 16.48
CA LEU A 323 10.77 -17.15 15.24
C LEU A 323 9.43 -17.74 14.82
N ARG A 324 9.24 -19.07 14.92
CA ARG A 324 7.97 -19.74 14.64
C ARG A 324 6.85 -19.23 15.55
N THR A 325 7.11 -18.99 16.84
CA THR A 325 6.12 -18.41 17.76
C THR A 325 5.81 -16.96 17.43
N ALA A 326 6.82 -16.13 17.14
CA ALA A 326 6.62 -14.74 16.73
C ALA A 326 5.78 -14.62 15.45
N VAL A 327 6.02 -15.51 14.46
CA VAL A 327 5.21 -15.56 13.24
C VAL A 327 3.76 -15.93 13.54
N LYS A 328 3.51 -16.88 14.46
CA LYS A 328 2.14 -17.23 14.89
C LYS A 328 1.46 -16.04 15.57
N GLU A 329 2.16 -15.33 16.45
CA GLU A 329 1.62 -14.13 17.12
C GLU A 329 1.28 -13.02 16.12
N LEU A 330 2.17 -12.73 15.16
CA LEU A 330 1.90 -11.77 14.09
C LEU A 330 0.72 -12.21 13.21
N SER A 331 0.59 -13.52 12.94
CA SER A 331 -0.55 -14.04 12.18
C SER A 331 -1.87 -13.84 12.92
N VAL A 332 -1.90 -14.06 14.25
CA VAL A 332 -3.08 -13.78 15.08
C VAL A 332 -3.39 -12.29 15.11
N GLN A 333 -2.38 -11.42 15.25
CA GLN A 333 -2.58 -9.97 15.17
C GLN A 333 -3.15 -9.54 13.82
N ASN A 334 -2.69 -10.14 12.73
CA ASN A 334 -3.20 -9.84 11.39
C ASN A 334 -4.66 -10.30 11.23
N GLN A 335 -5.03 -11.47 11.78
CA GLN A 335 -6.43 -11.92 11.81
C GLN A 335 -7.32 -10.95 12.60
N ASP A 336 -6.91 -10.52 13.80
CA ASP A 336 -7.66 -9.53 14.60
C ASP A 336 -7.81 -8.19 13.86
N LEU A 337 -6.78 -7.73 13.15
CA LEU A 337 -6.88 -6.53 12.32
C LEU A 337 -7.86 -6.71 11.14
N ILE A 338 -7.90 -7.89 10.52
CA ILE A 338 -8.87 -8.21 9.46
C ILE A 338 -10.29 -8.22 10.03
N GLU A 339 -10.52 -8.84 11.17
CA GLU A 339 -11.83 -8.86 11.86
C GLU A 339 -12.30 -7.45 12.22
N LYS A 340 -11.40 -6.61 12.76
CA LYS A 340 -11.68 -5.19 13.00
C LYS A 340 -11.99 -4.45 11.72
N ASN A 341 -11.27 -4.70 10.64
CA ASN A 341 -11.53 -4.04 9.36
C ASN A 341 -12.91 -4.42 8.80
N LEU A 342 -13.27 -5.70 8.84
CA LEU A 342 -14.57 -6.19 8.42
C LEU A 342 -15.70 -5.62 9.30
N THR A 343 -15.48 -5.54 10.61
CA THR A 343 -16.43 -4.93 11.55
C THR A 343 -16.65 -3.46 11.23
N LEU A 344 -15.57 -2.70 10.98
CA LEU A 344 -15.66 -1.31 10.56
C LEU A 344 -16.34 -1.14 9.19
N GLN A 345 -16.06 -2.02 8.23
CA GLN A 345 -16.74 -2.02 6.93
C GLN A 345 -18.24 -2.29 7.08
N GLU A 346 -18.63 -3.24 7.93
CA GLU A 346 -20.05 -3.52 8.19
C GLU A 346 -20.71 -2.35 8.93
N HIS A 347 -20.04 -1.70 9.89
CA HIS A 347 -20.54 -0.48 10.51
C HIS A 347 -20.70 0.67 9.50
N LEU A 348 -19.77 0.82 8.55
CA LEU A 348 -19.90 1.80 7.47
C LEU A 348 -21.06 1.44 6.54
N ARG A 349 -21.27 0.16 6.24
CA ARG A 349 -22.39 -0.32 5.43
C ARG A 349 -23.73 -0.10 6.14
N GLN A 350 -23.77 -0.35 7.45
CA GLN A 350 -24.92 -0.10 8.30
C GLN A 350 -25.19 1.39 8.49
N ALA A 351 -24.17 2.22 8.57
CA ALA A 351 -24.31 3.68 8.57
C ALA A 351 -24.80 4.20 7.20
N GLN A 352 -24.44 3.53 6.09
CA GLN A 352 -24.98 3.80 4.76
C GLN A 352 -26.42 3.30 4.58
N SER A 353 -26.83 2.23 5.27
CA SER A 353 -28.20 1.69 5.21
C SER A 353 -29.13 2.23 6.31
N GLY A 354 -28.58 2.85 7.35
CA GLY A 354 -29.27 3.33 8.54
C GLY A 354 -29.23 4.86 8.72
N SER A 355 -28.71 5.63 7.75
CA SER A 355 -29.07 7.04 7.67
C SER A 355 -30.56 7.15 7.35
N PRO A 356 -31.31 8.11 7.91
CA PRO A 356 -32.62 8.44 7.37
C PRO A 356 -32.39 8.79 5.89
N SER A 357 -32.97 7.97 5.02
CA SER A 357 -33.47 8.31 3.69
C SER A 357 -32.50 9.10 2.79
N SER A 358 -31.78 8.36 1.93
CA SER A 358 -31.42 8.89 0.60
C SER A 358 -32.64 9.46 -0.12
N SER A 359 -33.86 8.99 0.20
CA SER A 359 -35.13 9.58 -0.22
C SER A 359 -35.36 11.00 0.31
N ASP A 360 -35.07 11.33 1.58
CA ASP A 360 -35.41 12.68 2.10
C ASP A 360 -34.32 13.67 1.74
N THR A 361 -33.06 13.26 1.64
CA THR A 361 -31.99 14.12 1.10
C THR A 361 -32.16 14.37 -0.40
N THR A 362 -32.65 13.40 -1.17
CA THR A 362 -33.00 13.62 -2.59
C THR A 362 -34.33 14.36 -2.76
N GLN A 363 -35.31 14.19 -1.86
CA GLN A 363 -36.54 14.98 -1.83
C GLN A 363 -36.27 16.42 -1.42
N LEU A 364 -35.51 16.67 -0.35
CA LEU A 364 -35.09 18.02 0.05
C LEU A 364 -34.26 18.68 -1.05
N ALA A 365 -33.40 17.93 -1.73
CA ALA A 365 -32.70 18.45 -2.90
C ALA A 365 -33.71 18.78 -4.02
N PHE A 366 -34.67 17.91 -4.33
CA PHE A 366 -35.69 18.15 -5.35
C PHE A 366 -36.57 19.37 -5.03
N GLU A 367 -37.04 19.50 -3.79
CA GLU A 367 -37.80 20.65 -3.27
C GLU A 367 -37.00 21.93 -3.39
N LEU A 368 -35.72 21.93 -2.97
CA LEU A 368 -34.83 23.08 -3.13
C LEU A 368 -34.66 23.47 -4.60
N HIS A 369 -34.54 22.50 -5.52
CA HIS A 369 -34.42 22.79 -6.94
C HIS A 369 -35.72 23.32 -7.56
N GLN A 370 -36.88 22.85 -7.08
CA GLN A 370 -38.19 23.36 -7.49
C GLN A 370 -38.38 24.82 -7.04
N GLU A 371 -38.03 25.12 -5.79
CA GLU A 371 -38.07 26.48 -5.23
C GLU A 371 -37.11 27.42 -5.96
N LEU A 372 -35.88 26.97 -6.24
CA LEU A 372 -34.92 27.74 -7.03
C LEU A 372 -35.42 28.00 -8.46
N ALA A 373 -36.12 27.06 -9.08
CA ALA A 373 -36.72 27.24 -10.40
C ALA A 373 -37.89 28.23 -10.39
N SER A 374 -38.73 28.21 -9.35
CA SER A 374 -39.79 29.21 -9.16
C SER A 374 -39.21 30.60 -8.96
N CYS A 375 -38.18 30.72 -8.10
CA CYS A 375 -37.47 31.97 -7.87
C CYS A 375 -36.84 32.53 -9.16
N LEU A 376 -36.32 31.65 -10.03
CA LEU A 376 -35.77 32.05 -11.33
C LEU A 376 -36.84 32.66 -12.24
N GLN A 377 -38.03 32.05 -12.30
CA GLN A 377 -39.15 32.53 -13.11
C GLN A 377 -39.69 33.86 -12.59
N ASP A 378 -39.80 34.01 -11.26
CA ASP A 378 -40.20 35.27 -10.64
C ASP A 378 -39.19 36.39 -10.93
N LEU A 379 -37.89 36.09 -10.85
CA LEU A 379 -36.85 37.06 -11.19
C LEU A 379 -36.88 37.43 -12.67
N GLN A 380 -37.11 36.48 -13.58
CA GLN A 380 -37.30 36.75 -15.02
C GLN A 380 -38.51 37.65 -15.28
N ALA A 381 -39.64 37.40 -14.61
CA ALA A 381 -40.84 38.22 -14.71
C ALA A 381 -40.60 39.66 -14.22
N VAL A 382 -39.92 39.81 -13.07
CA VAL A 382 -39.54 41.12 -12.53
C VAL A 382 -38.60 41.85 -13.48
N CYS A 383 -37.57 41.18 -13.99
CA CYS A 383 -36.65 41.77 -14.96
C CYS A 383 -37.40 42.25 -16.21
N SER A 384 -38.30 41.43 -16.77
CA SER A 384 -39.11 41.80 -17.93
C SER A 384 -39.99 43.03 -17.67
N ILE A 385 -40.66 43.10 -16.53
CA ILE A 385 -41.52 44.23 -16.14
C ILE A 385 -40.70 45.52 -15.97
N VAL A 386 -39.55 45.44 -15.31
CA VAL A 386 -38.69 46.60 -15.10
C VAL A 386 -38.11 47.07 -16.44
N THR A 387 -37.75 46.16 -17.34
CA THR A 387 -37.28 46.49 -18.70
C THR A 387 -38.38 47.16 -19.52
N GLN A 388 -39.61 46.60 -19.53
CA GLN A 388 -40.75 47.19 -20.23
C GLN A 388 -41.04 48.62 -19.71
N ARG A 389 -41.00 48.81 -18.40
CA ARG A 389 -41.21 50.12 -17.77
C ARG A 389 -40.08 51.10 -18.07
N ALA A 390 -38.82 50.66 -18.07
CA ALA A 390 -37.67 51.48 -18.44
C ALA A 390 -37.71 51.91 -19.92
N GLN A 391 -38.30 51.08 -20.78
CA GLN A 391 -38.52 51.41 -22.19
C GLN A 391 -39.73 52.32 -22.43
N GLY A 392 -40.59 52.53 -21.43
CA GLY A 392 -41.79 53.38 -21.51
C GLY A 392 -43.05 52.64 -21.95
N HIS A 393 -43.03 51.30 -21.96
CA HIS A 393 -44.19 50.47 -22.26
C HIS A 393 -45.01 50.16 -20.99
N ASP A 394 -46.32 49.91 -21.14
CA ASP A 394 -47.18 49.51 -20.02
C ASP A 394 -46.83 48.08 -19.56
N PRO A 395 -46.37 47.87 -18.32
CA PRO A 395 -45.89 46.57 -17.89
C PRO A 395 -47.02 45.56 -17.76
N ASN A 396 -46.82 44.35 -18.25
CA ASN A 396 -47.80 43.29 -18.06
C ASN A 396 -47.78 42.76 -16.62
N LEU A 397 -48.63 43.32 -15.76
CA LEU A 397 -48.77 42.97 -14.35
C LEU A 397 -49.26 41.52 -14.12
N SER A 398 -49.77 40.82 -15.15
CA SER A 398 -50.15 39.41 -15.02
C SER A 398 -48.96 38.50 -14.72
N LEU A 399 -47.75 38.88 -15.17
CA LEU A 399 -46.50 38.16 -14.91
C LEU A 399 -46.07 38.26 -13.44
N LEU A 400 -46.43 39.34 -12.74
CA LEU A 400 -46.10 39.57 -11.33
C LEU A 400 -47.05 38.82 -10.37
N LEU A 401 -48.20 38.39 -10.89
CA LEU A 401 -49.19 37.58 -10.18
C LEU A 401 -48.97 36.07 -10.41
N GLY A 402 -47.85 35.67 -11.04
CA GLY A 402 -47.52 34.27 -11.29
C GLY A 402 -48.37 33.59 -12.36
N ILE A 403 -49.11 34.36 -13.18
CA ILE A 403 -49.92 33.81 -14.28
C ILE A 403 -49.00 33.63 -15.48
N HIS A 404 -48.14 32.61 -15.42
CA HIS A 404 -47.33 32.21 -16.55
C HIS A 404 -48.21 31.43 -17.54
N SER A 405 -48.26 31.88 -18.80
CA SER A 405 -49.01 31.21 -19.85
C SER A 405 -48.58 29.74 -19.92
N ALA A 406 -49.56 28.84 -19.86
CA ALA A 406 -49.38 27.41 -19.62
C ALA A 406 -48.40 26.74 -20.61
N GLN A 407 -47.12 26.73 -20.24
CA GLN A 407 -46.12 25.79 -20.74
C GLN A 407 -45.35 25.24 -19.56
N HIS A 408 -45.96 24.24 -18.91
CA HIS A 408 -45.24 23.28 -18.09
C HIS A 408 -45.49 21.90 -18.69
N PRO A 409 -44.50 21.29 -19.36
CA PRO A 409 -44.40 19.84 -19.30
C PRO A 409 -44.02 19.55 -17.85
N GLY A 410 -45.02 19.17 -17.04
CA GLY A 410 -44.82 18.56 -15.73
C GLY A 410 -44.18 17.19 -15.90
N THR A 411 -42.96 17.16 -16.43
CA THR A 411 -42.15 15.96 -16.52
C THR A 411 -41.18 16.03 -15.35
N GLN A 412 -41.36 15.10 -14.40
CA GLN A 412 -40.44 14.81 -13.31
C GLN A 412 -39.00 14.76 -13.87
N LEU A 413 -38.27 15.86 -13.73
CA LEU A 413 -36.92 15.99 -14.28
C LEU A 413 -35.96 15.30 -13.34
N ASP A 414 -35.38 14.20 -13.82
CA ASP A 414 -34.39 13.44 -13.08
C ASP A 414 -33.05 14.20 -13.08
N PHE A 415 -32.83 14.99 -12.03
CA PHE A 415 -31.62 15.81 -11.82
C PHE A 415 -30.35 14.96 -11.62
N GLN A 416 -30.43 13.63 -11.69
CA GLN A 416 -29.26 12.76 -11.77
C GLN A 416 -28.55 12.83 -13.13
N LYS A 417 -29.20 13.36 -14.18
CA LYS A 417 -28.59 13.49 -15.51
C LYS A 417 -27.87 14.84 -15.66
N PRO A 418 -26.56 14.85 -15.98
CA PRO A 418 -25.75 16.06 -16.06
C PRO A 418 -26.25 17.04 -17.14
N ASP A 419 -26.94 16.57 -18.17
CA ASP A 419 -27.46 17.39 -19.27
C ASP A 419 -28.68 18.24 -18.90
N VAL A 420 -29.40 17.90 -17.83
CA VAL A 420 -30.50 18.74 -17.29
C VAL A 420 -29.91 19.90 -16.47
N ILE A 421 -28.88 19.62 -15.68
CA ILE A 421 -28.17 20.63 -14.88
C ILE A 421 -27.46 21.64 -15.78
N ARG A 422 -26.82 21.20 -16.87
CA ARG A 422 -26.20 22.10 -17.86
C ARG A 422 -27.20 23.09 -18.47
N ARG A 423 -28.38 22.62 -18.89
CA ARG A 423 -29.43 23.50 -19.44
C ARG A 423 -29.95 24.51 -18.41
N LYS A 424 -30.15 24.10 -17.15
CA LYS A 424 -30.52 25.05 -16.08
C LYS A 424 -29.44 26.06 -15.77
N LEU A 425 -28.17 25.67 -15.86
CA LEU A 425 -27.05 26.62 -15.76
C LEU A 425 -27.07 27.64 -16.91
N GLU A 426 -27.39 27.23 -18.13
CA GLU A 426 -27.55 28.14 -19.28
C GLU A 426 -28.71 29.12 -19.09
N GLU A 427 -29.86 28.68 -18.57
CA GLU A 427 -31.00 29.56 -18.23
C GLU A 427 -30.63 30.62 -17.16
N VAL A 428 -29.90 30.22 -16.12
CA VAL A 428 -29.40 31.14 -15.08
C VAL A 428 -28.38 32.13 -15.66
N GLN A 429 -27.52 31.67 -16.57
CA GLN A 429 -26.55 32.55 -17.25
C GLN A 429 -27.24 33.53 -18.20
N GLN A 430 -28.33 33.14 -18.85
CA GLN A 430 -29.13 34.04 -19.68
C GLN A 430 -29.80 35.11 -18.82
N LEU A 431 -30.44 34.75 -17.70
CA LEU A 431 -31.05 35.72 -16.79
C LEU A 431 -30.02 36.74 -16.27
N ARG A 432 -28.78 36.31 -15.98
CA ARG A 432 -27.71 37.23 -15.58
C ARG A 432 -27.38 38.26 -16.67
N ARG A 433 -27.43 37.87 -17.95
CA ARG A 433 -27.24 38.81 -19.07
C ARG A 433 -28.43 39.77 -19.17
N ASP A 434 -29.65 39.27 -19.05
CA ASP A 434 -30.86 40.09 -19.09
C ASP A 434 -30.89 41.14 -17.95
N ILE A 435 -30.41 40.78 -16.74
CA ILE A 435 -30.25 41.71 -15.61
C ILE A 435 -29.21 42.78 -15.90
N GLU A 436 -28.10 42.42 -16.55
CA GLU A 436 -27.04 43.35 -16.91
C GLU A 436 -27.48 44.33 -18.01
N ASP A 437 -28.22 43.84 -19.00
CA ASP A 437 -28.83 44.65 -20.05
C ASP A 437 -29.88 45.60 -19.46
N LEU A 438 -30.68 45.12 -18.50
CA LEU A 438 -31.62 45.96 -17.76
C LEU A 438 -30.89 47.04 -16.95
N ARG A 439 -29.82 46.70 -16.25
CA ARG A 439 -29.02 47.65 -15.47
C ARG A 439 -28.46 48.75 -16.37
N THR A 440 -27.97 48.37 -17.55
CA THR A 440 -27.46 49.30 -18.57
C THR A 440 -28.60 50.21 -19.06
N THR A 441 -29.73 49.62 -19.45
CA THR A 441 -30.92 50.37 -19.91
C THR A 441 -31.44 51.36 -18.87
N MET A 442 -31.52 50.96 -17.60
CA MET A 442 -31.93 51.85 -16.51
C MET A 442 -30.92 52.97 -16.27
N SER A 443 -29.62 52.68 -16.40
CA SER A 443 -28.56 53.67 -16.24
C SER A 443 -28.58 54.70 -17.37
N ASP A 444 -28.78 54.26 -18.61
CA ASP A 444 -28.90 55.13 -19.78
C ASP A 444 -30.13 56.03 -19.71
N ARG A 445 -31.28 55.47 -19.30
CA ARG A 445 -32.50 56.26 -19.06
C ARG A 445 -32.33 57.26 -17.94
N TYR A 446 -31.68 56.88 -16.84
CA TYR A 446 -31.37 57.82 -15.77
C TYR A 446 -30.44 58.94 -16.25
N ALA A 447 -29.42 58.62 -17.05
CA ALA A 447 -28.54 59.63 -17.65
C ALA A 447 -29.31 60.56 -18.59
N GLN A 448 -30.23 60.02 -19.39
CA GLN A 448 -31.11 60.78 -20.29
C GLN A 448 -32.06 61.71 -19.51
N ASP A 449 -32.76 61.20 -18.48
CA ASP A 449 -33.65 61.99 -17.63
C ASP A 449 -32.90 63.11 -16.89
N MET A 450 -31.68 62.83 -16.42
CA MET A 450 -30.82 63.84 -15.80
C MET A 450 -30.36 64.90 -16.82
N GLY A 451 -30.12 64.52 -18.07
CA GLY A 451 -29.79 65.43 -19.18
C GLY A 451 -30.97 66.28 -19.65
N GLU A 452 -32.17 65.69 -19.78
CA GLU A 452 -33.40 66.40 -20.18
C GLU A 452 -33.87 67.40 -19.11
N ASN A 453 -33.66 67.09 -17.82
CA ASN A 453 -33.89 68.03 -16.72
C ASN A 453 -32.85 69.17 -16.61
N CYS A 454 -31.78 69.13 -17.42
CA CYS A 454 -30.78 70.20 -17.51
C CYS A 454 -31.05 71.21 -18.64
N VAL A 455 -32.20 71.12 -19.34
CA VAL A 455 -32.60 72.13 -20.32
C VAL A 455 -33.15 73.37 -19.59
N THR A 456 -32.23 74.31 -19.37
CA THR A 456 -32.42 75.77 -19.17
C THR A 456 -33.51 76.25 -18.22
N GLN A 457 -33.08 76.69 -17.03
CA GLN A 457 -33.57 77.95 -16.44
C GLN A 457 -32.54 79.03 -16.66
#